data_AF-A0A699QWH3-F1
#
_entry.id   AF-A0A699QWH3-F1
#
_cell.length_a   1.000
_cell.length_b   1.000
_cell.length_c   1.000
_cell.angle_alpha   90.00
_cell.angle_beta   90.00
_cell.angle_gamma   90.00
#
_symmetry.space_group_name_H-M   'P 1'
#
loop_
_entity.id
_entity.type
_entity.pdbx_description
1 polymer ?
#
loop_
_entity_poly.entity_id
_entity_poly.type
_entity_poly.pdbx_seq_one_letter_code
_entity_poly.pdbx_strand_id
1 'polypeptide(L)'
;EFRAGRTEYAGEKVAELQDRFMVYGSNSPMNWILNLRSFGASIRNNTTTAGWIDWSDDGQRLVYKSMELTMNSLRWAVQDQIVTAQNQLNQLLLLPDSEPDTKARLVPVIELSSLKDSPGILTPGHSFFRDERNSAALTTGGYRYMLNRIRDSPKLHRRFFLDEKTLTWDPNALQAYIKLTYQFLESLLLLIHLTGGQPARGTELLTLRWRNSSYGHVRSIFADNGMLTFVTAYHKNYSASNTSRIIHRYMPPEIGELLMYYLWLVAPFLDNLTILTKGQAWESPDIGSYLWPE
;
A
#
# COMPACT_ATOMS: atom_id res chain seq x y z
N GLU A 1 -57.36 -20.17 -19.35
CA GLU A 1 -57.01 -18.73 -19.28
C GLU A 1 -55.75 -18.56 -18.45
N PHE A 2 -54.89 -17.67 -18.93
CA PHE A 2 -53.56 -17.23 -18.46
C PHE A 2 -53.06 -17.70 -17.08
N ARG A 3 -51.96 -18.47 -17.10
CA ARG A 3 -50.88 -18.38 -16.11
C ARG A 3 -50.02 -17.16 -16.47
N ALA A 4 -49.87 -16.21 -15.55
CA ALA A 4 -48.89 -15.12 -15.65
C ALA A 4 -48.14 -15.00 -14.32
N GLY A 5 -46.82 -14.91 -14.40
CA GLY A 5 -45.88 -15.07 -13.29
C GLY A 5 -45.88 -13.91 -12.29
N ARG A 6 -45.67 -14.27 -11.02
CA ARG A 6 -45.15 -13.34 -10.00
C ARG A 6 -43.65 -13.55 -9.91
N THR A 7 -42.89 -12.73 -10.60
CA THR A 7 -41.56 -12.36 -10.11
C THR A 7 -41.78 -11.54 -8.85
N GLU A 8 -41.58 -12.12 -7.67
CA GLU A 8 -41.38 -11.36 -6.43
C GLU A 8 -40.24 -10.37 -6.72
N TYR A 9 -40.53 -9.08 -6.75
CA TYR A 9 -39.48 -8.08 -6.84
C TYR A 9 -38.67 -8.19 -5.55
N ALA A 10 -37.40 -8.62 -5.66
CA ALA A 10 -36.52 -8.78 -4.50
C ALA A 10 -36.48 -7.53 -3.60
N GLY A 11 -36.69 -6.34 -4.18
CA GLY A 11 -36.82 -5.08 -3.45
C GLY A 11 -38.01 -5.02 -2.48
N GLU A 12 -39.18 -5.56 -2.84
CA GLU A 12 -40.37 -5.56 -1.95
C GLU A 12 -40.15 -6.46 -0.73
N LYS A 13 -39.52 -7.63 -0.95
CA LYS A 13 -39.19 -8.57 0.12
C LYS A 13 -38.10 -8.03 1.04
N VAL A 14 -37.14 -7.27 0.49
CA VAL A 14 -36.13 -6.55 1.28
C VAL A 14 -36.77 -5.43 2.09
N ALA A 15 -37.72 -4.68 1.52
CA ALA A 15 -38.45 -3.64 2.25
C ALA A 15 -39.27 -4.24 3.41
N GLU A 16 -39.98 -5.36 3.19
CA GLU A 16 -40.71 -6.08 4.25
C GLU A 16 -39.77 -6.53 5.39
N LEU A 17 -38.61 -7.11 5.05
CA LEU A 17 -37.61 -7.51 6.03
C LEU A 17 -37.01 -6.31 6.77
N GLN A 18 -36.78 -5.19 6.07
CA GLN A 18 -36.32 -3.94 6.68
C GLN A 18 -37.35 -3.41 7.68
N ASP A 19 -38.62 -3.34 7.31
CA ASP A 19 -39.69 -2.84 8.17
C ASP A 19 -39.89 -3.74 9.40
N ARG A 20 -39.75 -5.05 9.23
CA ARG A 20 -39.90 -6.01 10.33
C ARG A 20 -38.72 -6.02 11.29
N PHE A 21 -37.50 -5.88 10.79
CA PHE A 21 -36.30 -6.15 11.60
C PHE A 21 -35.41 -4.93 11.83
N MET A 22 -35.40 -3.93 10.94
CA MET A 22 -34.43 -2.83 10.93
C MET A 22 -35.02 -1.49 11.41
N VAL A 23 -36.30 -1.45 11.82
CA VAL A 23 -36.94 -0.24 12.32
C VAL A 23 -36.42 0.12 13.71
N TYR A 24 -35.86 1.33 13.82
CA TYR A 24 -35.38 1.90 15.07
C TYR A 24 -36.54 2.13 16.05
N GLY A 25 -36.36 1.77 17.33
CA GLY A 25 -37.39 1.85 18.36
C GLY A 25 -38.35 0.64 18.41
N SER A 26 -38.24 -0.32 17.50
CA SER A 26 -39.04 -1.56 17.55
C SER A 26 -38.47 -2.58 18.56
N ASN A 27 -39.25 -3.59 18.93
CA ASN A 27 -38.76 -4.74 19.72
C ASN A 27 -38.01 -5.77 18.85
N SER A 28 -37.27 -5.32 17.84
CA SER A 28 -36.49 -6.21 16.98
C SER A 28 -35.11 -6.52 17.60
N PRO A 29 -34.52 -7.68 17.28
CA PRO A 29 -33.13 -7.98 17.64
C PRO A 29 -32.14 -6.92 17.15
N MET A 30 -32.38 -6.32 15.99
CA MET A 30 -31.48 -5.29 15.46
C MET A 30 -31.54 -4.00 16.29
N ASN A 31 -32.72 -3.55 16.70
CA ASN A 31 -32.86 -2.38 17.55
C ASN A 31 -32.15 -2.60 18.90
N TRP A 32 -32.25 -3.80 19.47
CA TRP A 32 -31.51 -4.17 20.67
C TRP A 32 -29.98 -4.10 20.48
N ILE A 33 -29.46 -4.66 19.38
CA ILE A 33 -28.03 -4.59 19.03
C ILE A 33 -27.56 -3.14 18.84
N LEU A 34 -28.35 -2.31 18.15
CA LEU A 34 -28.03 -0.89 17.93
C LEU A 34 -28.04 -0.11 19.25
N ASN A 35 -28.98 -0.38 20.15
CA ASN A 35 -29.02 0.22 21.48
C ASN A 35 -27.83 -0.20 22.33
N LEU A 36 -27.44 -1.47 22.31
CA LEU A 36 -26.21 -1.95 22.97
C LEU A 36 -24.96 -1.26 22.42
N ARG A 37 -24.86 -1.10 21.10
CA ARG A 37 -23.75 -0.36 20.47
C ARG A 37 -23.73 1.09 20.93
N SER A 38 -24.87 1.78 20.96
CA SER A 38 -24.97 3.17 21.42
C SER A 38 -24.63 3.30 22.90
N PHE A 39 -25.09 2.36 23.73
CA PHE A 39 -24.74 2.29 25.15
C PHE A 39 -23.23 2.05 25.34
N GLY A 40 -22.63 1.10 24.62
CA GLY A 40 -21.19 0.86 24.64
C GLY A 40 -20.37 2.06 24.15
N ALA A 41 -20.86 2.78 23.13
CA ALA A 41 -20.25 4.03 22.68
C ALA A 41 -20.33 5.13 23.75
N SER A 42 -21.46 5.22 24.49
CA SER A 42 -21.61 6.12 25.63
C SER A 42 -20.62 5.78 26.76
N ILE A 43 -20.50 4.50 27.12
CA ILE A 43 -19.48 4.04 28.08
C ILE A 43 -18.10 4.45 27.61
N ARG A 44 -17.71 4.12 26.37
CA ARG A 44 -16.38 4.45 25.84
C ARG A 44 -16.10 5.96 25.87
N ASN A 45 -17.08 6.78 25.49
CA ASN A 45 -16.90 8.23 25.44
C ASN A 45 -16.86 8.87 26.84
N ASN A 46 -17.44 8.22 27.85
CA ASN A 46 -17.53 8.72 29.22
C ASN A 46 -16.56 8.03 30.20
N THR A 47 -15.89 6.95 29.79
CA THR A 47 -14.91 6.23 30.61
C THR A 47 -13.52 6.79 30.29
N THR A 48 -12.91 7.44 31.26
CA THR A 48 -11.52 7.88 31.16
C THR A 48 -10.59 6.67 31.20
N THR A 49 -9.72 6.54 30.19
CA THR A 49 -8.61 5.58 30.23
C THR A 49 -7.47 6.20 31.02
N ALA A 50 -6.76 5.40 31.83
CA ALA A 50 -5.55 5.85 32.51
C ALA A 50 -4.56 6.48 31.52
N GLY A 51 -3.94 7.59 31.91
CA GLY A 51 -2.92 8.26 31.10
C GLY A 51 -1.69 7.36 30.95
N TRP A 52 -1.21 7.23 29.71
CA TRP A 52 -0.01 6.44 29.38
C TRP A 52 1.19 7.32 28.99
N ILE A 53 1.05 8.63 29.13
CA ILE A 53 2.00 9.64 28.66
C ILE A 53 2.57 10.32 29.89
N ASP A 54 3.88 10.21 30.07
CA ASP A 54 4.64 10.92 31.10
C ASP A 54 5.71 11.80 30.44
N TRP A 55 5.91 13.00 30.99
CA TRP A 55 6.88 13.98 30.48
C TRP A 55 7.90 14.27 31.58
N SER A 56 9.18 14.31 31.22
CA SER A 56 10.19 14.81 32.15
C SER A 56 10.00 16.31 32.41
N ASP A 57 10.42 16.77 33.60
CA ASP A 57 10.29 18.18 34.03
C ASP A 57 10.94 19.18 33.06
N ASP A 58 12.00 18.76 32.36
CA ASP A 58 12.72 19.55 31.34
C ASP A 58 12.06 19.50 29.95
N GLY A 59 10.98 18.73 29.79
CA GLY A 59 10.28 18.50 28.52
C GLY A 59 11.10 17.78 27.46
N GLN A 60 12.25 17.18 27.80
CA GLN A 60 13.13 16.53 26.82
C GLN A 60 12.83 15.05 26.60
N ARG A 61 12.12 14.40 27.54
CA ARG A 61 11.77 12.99 27.48
C ARG A 61 10.26 12.80 27.58
N LEU A 62 9.76 11.90 26.75
CA LEU A 62 8.38 11.48 26.68
C LEU A 62 8.35 9.96 26.85
N VAL A 63 7.65 9.48 27.87
CA VAL A 63 7.41 8.05 28.05
C VAL A 63 5.98 7.74 27.60
N TYR A 64 5.84 6.85 26.63
CA TYR A 64 4.56 6.26 26.25
C TYR A 64 4.59 4.75 26.48
N LYS A 65 3.81 4.27 27.46
CA LYS A 65 3.86 2.89 27.94
C LYS A 65 5.29 2.50 28.37
N SER A 66 5.94 1.58 27.66
CA SER A 66 7.32 1.14 27.89
C SER A 66 8.34 1.79 26.95
N MET A 67 7.91 2.73 26.10
CA MET A 67 8.76 3.40 25.12
C MET A 67 9.16 4.77 25.65
N GLU A 68 10.46 4.99 25.81
CA GLU A 68 11.04 6.30 26.11
C GLU A 68 11.50 6.95 24.80
N LEU A 69 11.07 8.18 24.57
CA LEU A 69 11.43 9.00 23.42
C LEU A 69 12.06 10.29 23.88
N THR A 70 13.10 10.74 23.18
CA THR A 70 13.65 12.08 23.37
C THR A 70 13.10 13.04 22.32
N MET A 71 13.06 14.34 22.64
CA MET A 71 12.71 15.37 21.66
C MET A 71 13.68 15.38 20.46
N ASN A 72 14.94 14.98 20.65
CA ASN A 72 15.88 14.82 19.55
C ASN A 72 15.49 13.64 18.64
N SER A 73 15.13 12.50 19.21
CA SER A 73 14.63 11.34 18.46
C SER A 73 13.37 11.69 17.67
N LEU A 74 12.43 12.43 18.27
CA LEU A 74 11.23 12.89 17.57
C LEU A 74 11.55 13.83 16.39
N ARG A 75 12.54 14.72 16.55
CA ARG A 75 12.98 15.66 15.50
C ARG A 75 13.56 14.92 14.29
N TRP A 76 14.33 13.86 14.54
CA TRP A 76 14.99 13.09 13.49
C TRP A 76 14.18 11.89 12.99
N ALA A 77 13.09 11.52 13.66
CA ALA A 77 12.33 10.31 13.38
C ALA A 77 11.96 10.12 11.90
N VAL A 78 11.49 11.17 11.21
CA VAL A 78 11.15 11.09 9.78
C VAL A 78 12.40 10.86 8.93
N GLN A 79 13.49 11.58 9.23
CA GLN A 79 14.75 11.45 8.50
C GLN A 79 15.36 10.05 8.69
N ASP A 80 15.38 9.57 9.94
CA ASP A 80 15.89 8.24 10.29
C ASP A 80 15.05 7.14 9.61
N GLN A 81 13.73 7.35 9.52
CA GLN A 81 12.84 6.45 8.81
C GLN A 81 13.07 6.47 7.28
N ILE A 82 13.37 7.63 6.69
CA ILE A 82 13.75 7.74 5.26
C ILE A 82 15.04 6.96 5.02
N VAL A 83 16.07 7.15 5.83
CA VAL A 83 17.35 6.43 5.72
C VAL A 83 17.14 4.92 5.86
N THR A 84 16.27 4.50 6.79
CA THR A 84 15.90 3.09 6.98
C THR A 84 15.24 2.52 5.72
N ALA A 85 14.25 3.22 5.15
CA ALA A 85 13.57 2.80 3.92
C ALA A 85 14.51 2.78 2.70
N GLN A 86 15.42 3.74 2.58
CA GLN A 86 16.46 3.75 1.53
C GLN A 86 17.39 2.54 1.65
N ASN A 87 17.82 2.19 2.86
CA ASN A 87 18.64 1.00 3.09
C ASN A 87 17.90 -0.29 2.76
N GLN A 88 16.62 -0.39 3.12
CA GLN A 88 15.77 -1.52 2.75
C GLN A 88 15.57 -1.60 1.23
N LEU A 89 15.32 -0.49 0.54
CA LEU A 89 15.22 -0.45 -0.92
C LEU A 89 16.53 -0.90 -1.57
N ASN A 90 17.69 -0.44 -1.09
CA ASN A 90 18.99 -0.87 -1.60
C ASN A 90 19.18 -2.39 -1.47
N GLN A 91 18.73 -2.97 -0.36
CA GLN A 91 18.73 -4.42 -0.17
C GLN A 91 17.76 -5.13 -1.12
N LEU A 92 16.56 -4.56 -1.35
CA LEU A 92 15.60 -5.09 -2.32
C LEU A 92 16.13 -5.03 -3.75
N LEU A 93 16.84 -3.97 -4.14
CA LEU A 93 17.50 -3.84 -5.44
C LEU A 93 18.76 -4.72 -5.56
N LEU A 94 19.09 -5.49 -4.51
CA LEU A 94 20.24 -6.39 -4.43
C LEU A 94 21.55 -5.65 -4.77
N LEU A 95 21.69 -4.42 -4.28
CA LEU A 95 22.90 -3.63 -4.49
C LEU A 95 24.04 -4.15 -3.61
N PRO A 96 25.28 -4.19 -4.12
CA PRO A 96 26.43 -4.62 -3.34
C PRO A 96 26.74 -3.59 -2.25
N ASP A 97 27.28 -4.08 -1.12
CA ASP A 97 27.84 -3.24 -0.05
C ASP A 97 29.12 -2.55 -0.54
N SER A 98 28.91 -1.44 -1.23
CA SER A 98 29.90 -0.63 -1.91
C SER A 98 29.57 0.86 -1.71
N GLU A 99 30.49 1.72 -2.11
CA GLU A 99 30.33 3.17 -2.00
C GLU A 99 29.08 3.67 -2.75
N PRO A 100 28.44 4.76 -2.28
CA PRO A 100 27.21 5.30 -2.86
C PRO A 100 27.27 5.51 -4.39
N ASP A 101 28.39 6.01 -4.91
CA ASP A 101 28.55 6.25 -6.35
C ASP A 101 28.51 4.97 -7.18
N THR A 102 29.02 3.86 -6.62
CA THR A 102 28.96 2.55 -7.28
C THR A 102 27.53 2.03 -7.30
N LYS A 103 26.80 2.20 -6.20
CA LYS A 103 25.37 1.84 -6.12
C LYS A 103 24.53 2.65 -7.11
N ALA A 104 24.75 3.96 -7.18
CA ALA A 104 24.02 4.86 -8.07
C ALA A 104 24.15 4.48 -9.56
N ARG A 105 25.32 3.99 -9.99
CA ARG A 105 25.54 3.53 -11.38
C ARG A 105 24.79 2.24 -11.73
N LEU A 106 24.40 1.44 -10.74
CA LEU A 106 23.68 0.19 -10.93
C LEU A 106 22.16 0.38 -10.99
N VAL A 107 21.65 1.46 -10.41
CA VAL A 107 20.23 1.78 -10.39
C VAL A 107 19.87 2.58 -11.65
N PRO A 108 18.86 2.16 -12.42
CA PRO A 108 18.39 2.92 -13.58
C PRO A 108 17.92 4.31 -13.15
N VAL A 109 18.43 5.35 -13.80
CA VAL A 109 18.02 6.73 -13.51
C VAL A 109 16.62 6.98 -14.08
N ILE A 110 15.76 7.61 -13.28
CA ILE A 110 14.44 8.04 -13.71
C ILE A 110 14.17 9.48 -13.29
N GLU A 111 13.84 10.33 -14.27
CA GLU A 111 13.42 11.70 -14.01
C GLU A 111 11.90 11.72 -13.81
N LEU A 112 11.45 11.86 -12.56
CA LEU A 112 10.00 11.88 -12.26
C LEU A 112 9.27 12.97 -13.05
N SER A 113 9.93 14.09 -13.34
CA SER A 113 9.37 15.21 -14.12
C SER A 113 9.07 14.86 -15.58
N SER A 114 9.71 13.83 -16.14
CA SER A 114 9.43 13.38 -17.50
C SER A 114 8.18 12.51 -17.58
N LEU A 115 7.74 11.93 -16.46
CA LEU A 115 6.60 11.02 -16.44
C LEU A 115 5.30 11.75 -16.75
N LYS A 116 4.49 11.12 -17.60
CA LYS A 116 3.14 11.55 -17.95
C LYS A 116 2.13 10.56 -17.39
N ASP A 117 1.03 11.08 -16.86
CA ASP A 117 -0.09 10.29 -16.39
C ASP A 117 -1.40 10.91 -16.86
N SER A 118 -2.41 10.07 -17.07
CA SER A 118 -3.76 10.45 -17.47
C SER A 118 -4.78 9.81 -16.52
N PRO A 119 -5.35 10.59 -15.57
CA PRO A 119 -6.32 10.07 -14.60
C PRO A 119 -7.62 9.54 -15.24
N GLY A 120 -7.95 10.00 -16.44
CA GLY A 120 -9.16 9.59 -17.17
C GLY A 120 -9.09 8.19 -17.80
N ILE A 121 -7.95 7.50 -17.77
CA ILE A 121 -7.81 6.17 -18.35
C ILE A 121 -8.26 5.11 -17.33
N LEU A 122 -9.36 4.42 -17.67
CA LEU A 122 -10.04 3.44 -16.81
C LEU A 122 -9.75 1.98 -17.19
N THR A 123 -8.88 1.75 -18.18
CA THR A 123 -8.59 0.40 -18.67
C THR A 123 -8.01 -0.48 -17.55
N PRO A 124 -8.45 -1.75 -17.41
CA PRO A 124 -7.91 -2.67 -16.43
C PRO A 124 -6.39 -2.81 -16.52
N GLY A 125 -5.72 -2.81 -15.36
CA GLY A 125 -4.27 -2.93 -15.25
C GLY A 125 -3.48 -1.67 -15.66
N HIS A 126 -4.15 -0.58 -16.07
CA HIS A 126 -3.47 0.66 -16.43
C HIS A 126 -2.95 1.42 -15.20
N SER A 127 -1.75 1.96 -15.37
CA SER A 127 -1.05 2.92 -14.53
C SER A 127 -0.09 3.71 -15.43
N PHE A 128 0.57 4.75 -14.93
CA PHE A 128 1.55 5.49 -15.72
C PHE A 128 2.72 4.63 -16.22
N PHE A 129 2.96 3.45 -15.63
CA PHE A 129 3.92 2.46 -16.15
C PHE A 129 3.52 1.85 -17.50
N ARG A 130 2.24 1.89 -17.85
CA ARG A 130 1.71 1.42 -19.14
C ARG A 130 1.34 2.57 -20.08
N ASP A 131 1.73 3.80 -19.75
CA ASP A 131 1.55 4.94 -20.64
C ASP A 131 2.67 4.96 -21.70
N GLU A 132 2.29 4.94 -22.98
CA GLU A 132 3.24 4.90 -24.08
C GLU A 132 4.21 6.08 -24.08
N ARG A 133 3.78 7.24 -23.56
CA ARG A 133 4.61 8.46 -23.43
C ARG A 133 5.78 8.26 -22.48
N ASN A 134 5.72 7.27 -21.58
CA ASN A 134 6.77 6.96 -20.61
C ASN A 134 7.68 5.81 -21.07
N SER A 135 7.42 5.19 -22.22
CA SER A 135 8.15 4.01 -22.70
C SER A 135 9.67 4.21 -22.73
N ALA A 136 10.14 5.34 -23.25
CA ALA A 136 11.57 5.67 -23.31
C ALA A 136 12.21 5.77 -21.90
N ALA A 137 11.52 6.41 -20.94
CA ALA A 137 12.02 6.56 -19.58
C ALA A 137 12.02 5.23 -18.79
N LEU A 138 11.14 4.28 -19.15
CA LEU A 138 10.94 3.04 -18.41
C LEU A 138 11.63 1.81 -19.05
N THR A 139 12.36 1.99 -20.14
CA THR A 139 12.89 0.91 -21.00
C THR A 139 13.80 -0.09 -20.26
N THR A 140 14.55 0.36 -19.26
CA THR A 140 15.55 -0.43 -18.52
C THR A 140 15.01 -1.13 -17.28
N GLY A 141 13.72 -0.99 -16.96
CA GLY A 141 13.12 -1.50 -15.72
C GLY A 141 12.21 -2.72 -15.87
N GLY A 142 11.24 -2.83 -14.96
CA GLY A 142 10.34 -3.98 -14.86
C GLY A 142 11.01 -5.22 -14.24
N TYR A 143 10.34 -6.37 -14.37
CA TYR A 143 10.76 -7.61 -13.71
C TYR A 143 12.14 -8.12 -14.18
N ARG A 144 12.52 -7.81 -15.43
CA ARG A 144 13.79 -8.25 -16.03
C ARG A 144 15.00 -7.59 -15.38
N TYR A 145 14.86 -6.37 -14.84
CA TYR A 145 15.95 -5.71 -14.15
C TYR A 145 16.43 -6.58 -12.96
N MET A 146 15.51 -6.94 -12.07
CA MET A 146 15.83 -7.78 -10.90
C MET A 146 16.33 -9.17 -11.29
N LEU A 147 15.72 -9.77 -12.32
CA LEU A 147 16.17 -11.07 -12.83
C LEU A 147 17.61 -11.02 -13.36
N ASN A 148 17.96 -9.99 -14.13
CA ASN A 148 19.32 -9.79 -14.62
C ASN A 148 20.30 -9.53 -13.48
N ARG A 149 19.91 -8.77 -12.45
CA ARG A 149 20.75 -8.57 -11.24
C ARG A 149 21.11 -9.89 -10.57
N ILE A 150 20.15 -10.80 -10.43
CA ILE A 150 20.37 -12.13 -9.84
C ILE A 150 21.25 -12.99 -10.77
N ARG A 151 20.96 -13.00 -12.08
CA ARG A 151 21.68 -13.80 -13.08
C ARG A 151 23.14 -13.36 -13.26
N ASP A 152 23.38 -12.07 -13.37
CA ASP A 152 24.68 -11.52 -13.80
C ASP A 152 25.69 -11.47 -12.64
N SER A 153 25.24 -11.65 -11.39
CA SER A 153 26.11 -11.73 -10.23
C SER A 153 26.28 -13.18 -9.76
N PRO A 154 27.49 -13.77 -9.81
CA PRO A 154 27.72 -15.14 -9.34
C PRO A 154 27.34 -15.35 -7.86
N LYS A 155 27.50 -14.32 -7.03
CA LYS A 155 27.13 -14.35 -5.61
C LYS A 155 25.61 -14.41 -5.43
N LEU A 156 24.86 -13.60 -6.17
CA LEU A 156 23.40 -13.60 -6.10
C LEU A 156 22.82 -14.86 -6.75
N HIS A 157 23.41 -15.32 -7.85
CA HIS A 157 23.03 -16.56 -8.52
C HIS A 157 23.05 -17.73 -7.53
N ARG A 158 24.17 -17.93 -6.82
CA ARG A 158 24.31 -18.97 -5.77
C ARG A 158 23.39 -18.77 -4.58
N ARG A 159 22.99 -17.52 -4.28
CA ARG A 159 22.09 -17.21 -3.16
C ARG A 159 20.65 -17.58 -3.50
N PHE A 160 20.22 -17.38 -4.74
CA PHE A 160 18.81 -17.52 -5.14
C PHE A 160 18.49 -18.86 -5.82
N PHE A 161 19.49 -19.63 -6.26
CA PHE A 161 19.29 -20.94 -6.89
C PHE A 161 19.93 -22.07 -6.06
N LEU A 162 19.15 -23.11 -5.76
CA LEU A 162 19.64 -24.36 -5.15
C LEU A 162 20.48 -25.16 -6.13
N ASP A 163 20.07 -25.16 -7.39
CA ASP A 163 20.78 -25.81 -8.49
C ASP A 163 20.89 -24.85 -9.66
N GLU A 164 22.12 -24.41 -9.91
CA GLU A 164 22.49 -23.47 -10.97
C GLU A 164 22.24 -24.04 -12.38
N LYS A 165 22.22 -25.38 -12.55
CA LYS A 165 22.01 -26.02 -13.85
C LYS A 165 20.54 -26.12 -14.21
N THR A 166 19.69 -26.43 -13.23
CA THR A 166 18.23 -26.56 -13.43
C THR A 166 17.48 -25.23 -13.22
N LEU A 167 18.17 -24.20 -12.72
CA LEU A 167 17.61 -22.90 -12.33
C LEU A 167 16.46 -23.07 -11.34
N THR A 168 16.66 -23.97 -10.38
CA THR A 168 15.70 -24.25 -9.31
C THR A 168 15.91 -23.22 -8.20
N TRP A 169 14.89 -22.41 -7.93
CA TRP A 169 14.99 -21.35 -6.91
C TRP A 169 15.11 -21.94 -5.50
N ASP A 170 15.83 -21.24 -4.63
CA ASP A 170 15.87 -21.50 -3.19
C ASP A 170 14.65 -20.86 -2.49
N PRO A 171 13.71 -21.68 -1.97
CA PRO A 171 12.53 -21.16 -1.27
C PRO A 171 12.88 -20.30 -0.06
N ASN A 172 13.97 -20.60 0.66
CA ASN A 172 14.37 -19.82 1.84
C ASN A 172 14.86 -18.43 1.44
N ALA A 173 15.64 -18.34 0.36
CA ALA A 173 16.11 -17.07 -0.17
C ALA A 173 14.95 -16.20 -0.68
N LEU A 174 13.97 -16.82 -1.35
CA LEU A 174 12.74 -16.14 -1.79
C LEU A 174 11.92 -15.65 -0.59
N GLN A 175 11.68 -16.50 0.41
CA GLN A 175 10.93 -16.11 1.61
C GLN A 175 11.61 -14.97 2.38
N ALA A 176 12.95 -15.00 2.48
CA ALA A 176 13.71 -13.90 3.08
C ALA A 176 13.57 -12.59 2.29
N TYR A 177 13.55 -12.66 0.96
CA TYR A 177 13.36 -11.50 0.08
C TYR A 177 11.93 -10.92 0.19
N ILE A 178 10.92 -11.77 0.29
CA ILE A 178 9.52 -11.36 0.51
C ILE A 178 9.36 -10.69 1.87
N LYS A 179 9.95 -11.27 2.92
CA LYS A 179 9.95 -10.66 4.26
C LYS A 179 10.58 -9.26 4.25
N LEU A 180 11.70 -9.08 3.55
CA LEU A 180 12.33 -7.78 3.37
C LEU A 180 11.41 -6.80 2.63
N THR A 181 10.62 -7.30 1.67
CA THR A 181 9.63 -6.49 0.94
C THR A 181 8.55 -5.96 1.89
N TYR A 182 7.99 -6.81 2.75
CA TYR A 182 7.00 -6.38 3.75
C TYR A 182 7.58 -5.34 4.71
N GLN A 183 8.81 -5.53 5.19
CA GLN A 183 9.50 -4.54 6.07
C GLN A 183 9.69 -3.18 5.38
N PHE A 184 10.02 -3.20 4.09
CA PHE A 184 10.10 -1.98 3.29
C PHE A 184 8.74 -1.31 3.12
N LEU A 185 7.69 -2.08 2.82
CA LEU A 185 6.34 -1.55 2.64
C LEU A 185 5.75 -0.99 3.94
N GLU A 186 6.03 -1.60 5.10
CA GLU A 186 5.69 -1.04 6.41
C GLU A 186 6.35 0.32 6.62
N SER A 187 7.63 0.42 6.27
CA SER A 187 8.40 1.67 6.38
C SER A 187 7.86 2.74 5.43
N LEU A 188 7.51 2.35 4.19
CA LEU A 188 6.92 3.23 3.20
C LEU A 188 5.51 3.69 3.60
N LEU A 189 4.69 2.79 4.16
CA LEU A 189 3.36 3.11 4.70
C LEU A 189 3.46 4.18 5.77
N LEU A 190 4.38 4.04 6.71
CA LEU A 190 4.63 5.01 7.76
C LEU A 190 5.07 6.36 7.19
N LEU A 191 6.02 6.35 6.25
CA LEU A 191 6.50 7.58 5.60
C LEU A 191 5.39 8.31 4.85
N ILE A 192 4.61 7.61 4.01
CA ILE A 192 3.47 8.18 3.29
C ILE A 192 2.42 8.74 4.26
N HIS A 193 2.17 8.04 5.38
CA HIS A 193 1.23 8.50 6.40
C HIS A 193 1.68 9.80 7.08
N LEU A 194 2.97 9.90 7.41
CA LEU A 194 3.53 11.04 8.15
C LEU A 194 3.79 12.27 7.28
N THR A 195 4.13 12.09 6.00
CA THR A 195 4.62 13.20 5.16
C THR A 195 3.73 13.52 3.97
N GLY A 196 2.74 12.70 3.63
CA GLY A 196 1.81 12.91 2.52
C GLY A 196 0.79 14.05 2.73
N GLY A 197 1.13 15.08 3.49
CA GLY A 197 0.22 16.15 3.92
C GLY A 197 -0.69 15.70 5.07
N GLN A 198 -1.97 16.06 5.01
CA GLN A 198 -2.93 15.65 6.06
C GLN A 198 -3.06 14.11 6.07
N PRO A 199 -2.77 13.44 7.20
CA PRO A 199 -2.79 11.98 7.27
C PRO A 199 -4.13 11.41 6.81
N ALA A 200 -4.08 10.52 5.81
CA ALA A 200 -5.26 9.78 5.37
C ALA A 200 -5.73 8.84 6.49
N ARG A 201 -7.03 8.53 6.53
CA ARG A 201 -7.51 7.51 7.48
C ARG A 201 -6.90 6.16 7.15
N GLY A 202 -6.72 5.32 8.16
CA GLY A 202 -6.19 3.96 7.95
C GLY A 202 -6.95 3.20 6.86
N THR A 203 -8.28 3.27 6.84
CA THR A 203 -9.10 2.63 5.79
C THR A 203 -8.91 3.22 4.39
N GLU A 204 -8.57 4.50 4.28
CA GLU A 204 -8.30 5.15 2.98
C GLU A 204 -6.88 4.79 2.51
N LEU A 205 -5.90 4.89 3.42
CA LEU A 205 -4.50 4.61 3.15
C LEU A 205 -4.24 3.14 2.80
N LEU A 206 -4.85 2.21 3.55
CA LEU A 206 -4.65 0.77 3.34
C LEU A 206 -5.37 0.23 2.09
N THR A 207 -6.16 1.05 1.40
CA THR A 207 -6.87 0.66 0.16
C THR A 207 -6.29 1.30 -1.09
N LEU A 208 -5.13 1.96 -0.98
CA LEU A 208 -4.46 2.57 -2.13
C LEU A 208 -4.15 1.51 -3.19
N ARG A 209 -4.41 1.88 -4.45
CA ARG A 209 -4.13 1.04 -5.61
C ARG A 209 -3.10 1.69 -6.51
N TRP A 210 -2.13 0.93 -6.99
CA TRP A 210 -1.09 1.44 -7.89
C TRP A 210 -1.43 1.23 -9.38
N ARG A 211 -2.39 0.35 -9.68
CA ARG A 211 -2.94 0.12 -11.02
C ARG A 211 -4.46 -0.07 -10.97
N ASN A 212 -5.13 0.18 -12.09
CA ASN A 212 -6.56 -0.07 -12.21
C ASN A 212 -6.86 -1.57 -12.03
N SER A 213 -7.91 -1.91 -11.29
CA SER A 213 -8.29 -3.31 -11.07
C SER A 213 -9.07 -3.88 -12.27
N SER A 214 -9.10 -5.21 -12.38
CA SER A 214 -9.99 -5.92 -13.31
C SER A 214 -11.47 -5.70 -13.01
N TYR A 215 -11.81 -5.32 -11.77
CA TYR A 215 -13.17 -5.10 -11.30
C TYR A 215 -13.64 -3.64 -11.43
N GLY A 216 -13.03 -2.87 -12.33
CA GLY A 216 -13.45 -1.49 -12.65
C GLY A 216 -13.07 -0.43 -11.60
N HIS A 217 -12.23 -0.76 -10.61
CA HIS A 217 -11.76 0.22 -9.65
C HIS A 217 -10.53 0.96 -10.19
N VAL A 218 -10.56 2.28 -10.10
CA VAL A 218 -9.46 3.14 -10.56
C VAL A 218 -8.31 3.14 -9.55
N ARG A 219 -7.08 3.27 -10.04
CA ARG A 219 -5.89 3.45 -9.22
C ARG A 219 -5.98 4.71 -8.36
N SER A 220 -5.21 4.71 -7.29
CA SER A 220 -5.04 5.83 -6.36
C SER A 220 -3.71 6.54 -6.55
N ILE A 221 -2.68 5.88 -7.07
CA ILE A 221 -1.34 6.47 -7.29
C ILE A 221 -1.26 7.09 -8.68
N PHE A 222 -0.76 8.32 -8.77
CA PHE A 222 -0.57 9.06 -10.02
C PHE A 222 0.78 9.77 -10.04
N ALA A 223 1.30 10.02 -11.23
CA ALA A 223 2.44 10.92 -11.45
C ALA A 223 1.96 12.28 -11.96
N ASP A 224 2.38 13.36 -11.31
CA ASP A 224 1.97 14.73 -11.66
C ASP A 224 3.12 15.72 -11.40
N ASN A 225 3.55 16.43 -12.44
CA ASN A 225 4.57 17.49 -12.40
C ASN A 225 5.85 17.12 -11.63
N GLY A 226 6.37 15.90 -11.82
CA GLY A 226 7.59 15.45 -11.15
C GLY A 226 7.41 14.94 -9.74
N MET A 227 6.19 14.87 -9.26
CA MET A 227 5.85 14.29 -7.96
C MET A 227 4.95 13.08 -8.14
N LEU A 228 5.05 12.13 -7.21
CA LEU A 228 4.00 11.13 -7.05
C LEU A 228 2.95 11.65 -6.08
N THR A 229 1.69 11.37 -6.42
CA THR A 229 0.53 11.75 -5.62
C THR A 229 -0.36 10.54 -5.41
N PHE A 230 -1.07 10.52 -4.29
CA PHE A 230 -2.13 9.56 -4.06
C PHE A 230 -3.47 10.25 -3.81
N VAL A 231 -4.50 9.71 -4.45
CA VAL A 231 -5.85 10.26 -4.45
C VAL A 231 -6.79 9.32 -3.73
N THR A 232 -7.47 9.84 -2.72
CA THR A 232 -8.48 9.12 -1.95
C THR A 232 -9.82 9.84 -2.01
N ALA A 233 -10.91 9.09 -2.11
CA ALA A 233 -12.25 9.63 -1.99
C ALA A 233 -12.72 9.54 -0.53
N TYR A 234 -12.91 10.70 0.10
CA TYR A 234 -13.46 10.82 1.45
C TYR A 234 -14.99 10.70 1.43
N HIS A 235 -15.54 9.77 2.22
CA HIS A 235 -16.96 9.41 2.23
C HIS A 235 -17.66 9.53 3.59
N LYS A 236 -17.07 10.14 4.63
CA LYS A 236 -17.87 10.45 5.84
C LYS A 236 -18.95 11.44 5.44
N ASN A 237 -20.20 11.09 5.76
CA ASN A 237 -21.43 11.80 5.41
C ASN A 237 -21.88 11.62 3.95
N TYR A 238 -21.40 10.61 3.21
CA TYR A 238 -21.93 10.32 1.87
C TYR A 238 -23.45 10.09 1.92
N SER A 239 -23.94 9.36 2.91
CA SER A 239 -25.39 9.14 3.12
C SER A 239 -26.19 10.42 3.39
N ALA A 240 -25.56 11.50 3.85
CA ALA A 240 -26.20 12.78 4.15
C ALA A 240 -25.98 13.85 3.07
N SER A 241 -24.89 13.78 2.32
CA SER A 241 -24.46 14.83 1.37
C SER A 241 -24.35 14.37 -0.08
N ASN A 242 -24.49 13.07 -0.34
CA ASN A 242 -24.39 12.40 -1.64
C ASN A 242 -23.18 12.82 -2.50
N THR A 243 -22.12 13.32 -1.85
CA THR A 243 -20.92 13.83 -2.50
C THR A 243 -19.69 13.26 -1.80
N SER A 244 -18.75 12.76 -2.59
CA SER A 244 -17.43 12.35 -2.12
C SER A 244 -16.46 13.51 -2.33
N ARG A 245 -15.61 13.77 -1.33
CA ARG A 245 -14.52 14.77 -1.50
C ARG A 245 -13.28 14.05 -1.97
N ILE A 246 -12.79 14.43 -3.14
CA ILE A 246 -11.53 13.93 -3.68
C ILE A 246 -10.40 14.71 -3.02
N ILE A 247 -9.43 14.00 -2.46
CA ILE A 247 -8.26 14.60 -1.81
C ILE A 247 -7.01 14.10 -2.52
N HIS A 248 -6.25 15.04 -3.08
CA HIS A 248 -4.93 14.79 -3.65
C HIS A 248 -3.87 15.02 -2.58
N ARG A 249 -2.95 14.07 -2.45
CA ARG A 249 -1.85 14.14 -1.48
C ARG A 249 -0.53 13.89 -2.18
N TYR A 250 0.28 14.92 -2.25
CA TYR A 250 1.60 14.86 -2.87
C TYR A 250 2.61 14.35 -1.85
N MET A 251 3.44 13.39 -2.28
CA MET A 251 4.53 12.86 -1.47
C MET A 251 5.78 13.70 -1.68
N PRO A 252 6.61 13.90 -0.64
CA PRO A 252 7.95 14.45 -0.81
C PRO A 252 8.75 13.65 -1.85
N PRO A 253 9.62 14.29 -2.64
CA PRO A 253 10.38 13.64 -3.72
C PRO A 253 11.10 12.37 -3.27
N GLU A 254 11.71 12.38 -2.08
CA GLU A 254 12.46 11.25 -1.52
C GLU A 254 11.55 10.02 -1.33
N ILE A 255 10.30 10.23 -0.95
CA ILE A 255 9.33 9.16 -0.70
C ILE A 255 8.66 8.73 -2.01
N GLY A 256 8.40 9.69 -2.90
CA GLY A 256 7.95 9.43 -4.26
C GLY A 256 8.95 8.54 -5.02
N GLU A 257 10.25 8.79 -4.90
CA GLU A 257 11.30 7.96 -5.49
C GLU A 257 11.33 6.55 -4.91
N LEU A 258 11.24 6.41 -3.58
CA LEU A 258 11.17 5.09 -2.93
C LEU A 258 9.99 4.26 -3.48
N LEU A 259 8.81 4.87 -3.54
CA LEU A 259 7.62 4.23 -4.12
C LEU A 259 7.82 3.92 -5.61
N MET A 260 8.41 4.84 -6.36
CA MET A 260 8.65 4.69 -7.79
C MET A 260 9.52 3.47 -8.07
N TYR A 261 10.69 3.36 -7.43
CA TYR A 261 11.60 2.23 -7.65
C TYR A 261 10.99 0.90 -7.22
N TYR A 262 10.24 0.89 -6.12
CA TYR A 262 9.50 -0.30 -5.71
C TYR A 262 8.51 -0.74 -6.80
N LEU A 263 7.63 0.15 -7.25
CA LEU A 263 6.61 -0.18 -8.25
C LEU A 263 7.21 -0.48 -9.64
N TRP A 264 8.36 0.12 -9.96
CA TRP A 264 9.00 -0.03 -11.27
C TRP A 264 9.84 -1.31 -11.38
N LEU A 265 10.56 -1.69 -10.32
CA LEU A 265 11.59 -2.74 -10.39
C LEU A 265 11.23 -3.95 -9.52
N VAL A 266 10.73 -3.72 -8.30
CA VAL A 266 10.51 -4.78 -7.31
C VAL A 266 9.14 -5.42 -7.46
N ALA A 267 8.07 -4.63 -7.51
CA ALA A 267 6.71 -5.13 -7.62
C ALA A 267 6.51 -6.00 -8.87
N PRO A 268 6.98 -5.63 -10.08
CA PRO A 268 6.84 -6.47 -11.26
C PRO A 268 7.66 -7.77 -11.16
N PHE A 269 8.81 -7.74 -10.48
CA PHE A 269 9.61 -8.94 -10.23
C PHE A 269 8.85 -9.94 -9.37
N LEU A 270 8.32 -9.47 -8.24
CA LEU A 270 7.50 -10.26 -7.34
C LEU A 270 6.21 -10.78 -8.04
N ASP A 271 5.53 -9.95 -8.86
CA ASP A 271 4.31 -10.32 -9.63
C ASP A 271 4.60 -11.50 -10.60
N ASN A 272 5.85 -11.61 -11.06
CA ASN A 272 6.29 -12.65 -11.99
C ASN A 272 6.95 -13.86 -11.31
N LEU A 273 7.20 -13.82 -9.99
CA LEU A 273 7.93 -14.89 -9.31
C LEU A 273 7.24 -16.24 -9.46
N THR A 274 5.91 -16.34 -9.33
CA THR A 274 5.16 -17.61 -9.50
C THR A 274 5.42 -18.27 -10.86
N ILE A 275 5.51 -17.46 -11.91
CA ILE A 275 5.85 -17.92 -13.27
C ILE A 275 7.32 -18.33 -13.33
N LEU A 276 8.21 -17.50 -12.76
CA LEU A 276 9.66 -17.73 -12.75
C LEU A 276 10.07 -18.98 -11.94
N THR A 277 9.31 -19.34 -10.91
CA THR A 277 9.54 -20.53 -10.08
C THR A 277 8.83 -21.77 -10.61
N LYS A 278 8.20 -21.71 -11.80
CA LYS A 278 7.48 -22.83 -12.42
C LYS A 278 6.45 -23.50 -11.49
N GLY A 279 5.80 -22.72 -10.62
CA GLY A 279 4.82 -23.26 -9.66
C GLY A 279 5.40 -24.10 -8.51
N GLN A 280 6.69 -23.95 -8.16
CA GLN A 280 7.21 -24.45 -6.88
C GLN A 280 6.32 -23.95 -5.73
N ALA A 281 6.06 -24.81 -4.73
CA ALA A 281 5.24 -24.46 -3.59
C ALA A 281 6.00 -23.52 -2.64
N TRP A 282 5.58 -22.25 -2.59
CA TRP A 282 6.00 -21.24 -1.62
C TRP A 282 4.90 -20.17 -1.52
N GLU A 283 4.90 -19.39 -0.45
CA GLU A 283 3.91 -18.33 -0.22
C GLU A 283 4.22 -17.13 -1.14
N SER A 284 3.57 -17.10 -2.31
CA SER A 284 3.66 -15.93 -3.20
C SER A 284 2.82 -14.77 -2.67
N PRO A 285 3.38 -13.56 -2.53
CA PRO A 285 2.57 -12.39 -2.24
C PRO A 285 1.62 -12.14 -3.42
N ASP A 286 0.33 -11.93 -3.13
CA ASP A 286 -0.62 -11.43 -4.13
C ASP A 286 -0.47 -9.90 -4.23
N ILE A 287 0.28 -9.45 -5.22
CA ILE A 287 0.57 -8.02 -5.42
C ILE A 287 -0.61 -7.30 -6.07
N GLY A 288 -1.61 -8.05 -6.55
CA GLY A 288 -2.94 -7.55 -6.90
C GLY A 288 -2.96 -6.19 -7.60
N SER A 289 -3.94 -5.36 -7.24
CA SER A 289 -3.94 -3.93 -7.64
C SER A 289 -3.65 -3.00 -6.47
N TYR A 290 -3.64 -3.53 -5.25
CA TYR A 290 -3.38 -2.80 -4.02
C TYR A 290 -1.88 -2.54 -3.86
N LEU A 291 -1.54 -1.42 -3.24
CA LEU A 291 -0.17 -1.08 -2.92
C LEU A 291 0.37 -1.93 -1.76
N TRP A 292 -0.52 -2.36 -0.87
CA TRP A 292 -0.21 -3.17 0.29
C TRP A 292 -0.74 -4.59 0.03
N PRO A 293 0.13 -5.57 -0.20
CA PRO A 293 -0.28 -6.96 -0.35
C PRO A 293 -0.83 -7.50 0.98
N GLU A 294 -1.80 -8.41 0.89
CA GLU A 294 -2.36 -9.14 2.04
C GLU A 294 -1.37 -10.16 2.63
#